data_AF-A0A1M6J137-F1
#
_entry.id   AF-A0A1M6J137-F1
#
_cell.length_a   1.000
_cell.length_b   1.000
_cell.length_c   1.000
_cell.angle_alpha   90.00
_cell.angle_beta   90.00
_cell.angle_gamma   90.00
#
_symmetry.space_group_name_H-M   'P 1'
#
loop_
_entity.id
_entity.type
_entity.pdbx_description
1 polymer ?
#
loop_
_entity_poly.entity_id
_entity_poly.type
_entity_poly.pdbx_seq_one_letter_code
_entity_poly.pdbx_strand_id
1 'polypeptide(L)'
;MRIIRYIIQKEFKQIFRDKGMLRLIFILPIFQLLVLSNAATFDVKNIKVAIVDHSHSMQSRALIEKFQTNSYFAETKLLNSSNEGIEYINKGKTDAVIEIPKQFEKQLTNENKTSIQVLINAIDGATAGVQNVYIAQIVQQYNQNILVENQSLTGNKNLSRIEVIPSFWYNNTLNYKTFMVPGILVLLVTMLTLFLSSMNIVREKELGTLEQINVTPIKKHQFIIGKLFPFWVLGLVILTIGLLIAKLVFNVPMLGNIFLVYLFTAIYLLLILGIGLFISNHTETQQQAMFIAWFFMVIFILMSGLFTPIESMPKWAQNITLFNPIRYFVEFIRMVLLKGAGLQEVLINLSIITAFAITINGLAVWSYRKTN
;
A
#
# COMPACT_ATOMS: atom_id res chain seq x y z
N MET A 1 -7.10 -28.10 -30.95
CA MET A 1 -5.92 -27.38 -30.41
C MET A 1 -5.24 -26.44 -31.42
N ARG A 2 -5.12 -26.80 -32.72
CA ARG A 2 -4.49 -25.92 -33.74
C ARG A 2 -5.13 -24.52 -33.85
N ILE A 3 -6.47 -24.43 -33.79
CA ILE A 3 -7.20 -23.14 -33.88
C ILE A 3 -6.80 -22.17 -32.75
N ILE A 4 -6.82 -22.64 -31.49
CA ILE A 4 -6.44 -21.81 -30.32
C ILE A 4 -5.02 -21.26 -30.50
N ARG A 5 -4.08 -22.10 -30.94
CA ARG A 5 -2.70 -21.70 -31.18
C ARG A 5 -2.59 -20.59 -32.23
N TYR A 6 -3.36 -20.65 -33.32
CA TYR A 6 -3.35 -19.59 -34.34
C TYR A 6 -3.92 -18.26 -33.83
N ILE A 7 -4.99 -18.31 -33.03
CA ILE A 7 -5.55 -17.11 -32.39
C ILE A 7 -4.50 -16.49 -31.46
N ILE A 8 -3.88 -17.30 -30.59
CA ILE A 8 -2.82 -16.83 -29.69
C ILE A 8 -1.66 -16.19 -30.47
N GLN A 9 -1.22 -16.82 -31.56
CA GLN A 9 -0.15 -16.27 -32.42
C GLN A 9 -0.54 -14.93 -33.06
N LYS A 10 -1.79 -14.79 -33.51
CA LYS A 10 -2.32 -13.53 -34.06
C LYS A 10 -2.29 -12.43 -33.00
N GLU A 11 -2.79 -12.70 -31.81
CA GLU A 11 -2.84 -11.72 -30.72
C GLU A 11 -1.45 -11.27 -30.27
N PHE A 12 -0.50 -12.19 -30.06
CA PHE A 12 0.87 -11.80 -29.76
C PHE A 12 1.48 -10.94 -30.87
N LYS A 13 1.32 -11.32 -32.14
CA LYS A 13 1.80 -10.51 -33.26
C LYS A 13 1.18 -9.11 -33.27
N GLN A 14 -0.10 -8.98 -32.96
CA GLN A 14 -0.78 -7.69 -32.90
C GLN A 14 -0.23 -6.82 -31.77
N ILE A 15 -0.05 -7.39 -30.58
CA ILE A 15 0.52 -6.69 -29.42
C ILE A 15 1.94 -6.21 -29.71
N PHE A 16 2.81 -7.08 -30.23
CA PHE A 16 4.20 -6.73 -30.50
C PHE A 16 4.39 -5.78 -31.69
N ARG A 17 3.44 -5.72 -32.63
CA ARG A 17 3.48 -4.74 -33.74
C ARG A 17 2.99 -3.37 -33.32
N ASP A 18 2.12 -3.28 -32.32
CA ASP A 18 1.62 -2.03 -31.80
C ASP A 18 2.61 -1.41 -30.80
N LYS A 19 3.44 -0.50 -31.31
CA LYS A 19 4.43 0.25 -30.51
C LYS A 19 3.79 1.10 -29.40
N GLY A 20 2.52 1.48 -29.55
CA GLY A 20 1.77 2.18 -28.50
C GLY A 20 1.47 1.25 -27.34
N MET A 21 0.89 0.09 -27.65
CA MET A 21 0.57 -0.95 -26.68
C MET A 21 1.80 -1.43 -25.91
N LEU A 22 2.92 -1.68 -26.58
CA LEU A 22 4.15 -2.09 -25.89
C LEU A 22 4.66 -1.04 -24.89
N ARG A 23 4.63 0.25 -25.27
CA ARG A 23 5.01 1.33 -24.34
C ARG A 23 4.07 1.41 -23.15
N LEU A 24 2.77 1.25 -23.38
CA LEU A 24 1.77 1.22 -22.30
C LEU A 24 1.97 0.01 -21.37
N ILE A 25 2.29 -1.17 -21.90
CA ILE A 25 2.47 -2.40 -21.13
C ILE A 25 3.77 -2.38 -20.31
N PHE A 26 4.85 -1.80 -20.83
CA PHE A 26 6.17 -1.88 -20.18
C PHE A 26 6.63 -0.57 -19.56
N ILE A 27 6.55 0.55 -20.27
CA ILE A 27 7.13 1.81 -19.78
C ILE A 27 6.26 2.39 -18.67
N LEU A 28 4.95 2.47 -18.90
CA LEU A 28 4.03 3.09 -17.94
C LEU A 28 4.08 2.42 -16.55
N PRO A 29 4.07 1.08 -16.42
CA PRO A 29 4.06 0.44 -15.10
C PRO A 29 5.40 0.52 -14.41
N ILE A 30 6.50 0.44 -15.15
CA ILE A 30 7.85 0.65 -14.60
C ILE A 30 7.96 2.07 -14.05
N PHE A 31 7.55 3.07 -14.85
CA PHE A 31 7.52 4.46 -14.43
C PHE A 31 6.61 4.67 -13.21
N GLN A 32 5.40 4.11 -13.23
CA GLN A 32 4.47 4.19 -12.09
C GLN A 32 5.04 3.51 -10.84
N LEU A 33 5.68 2.36 -10.97
CA LEU A 33 6.30 1.69 -9.82
C LEU A 33 7.38 2.59 -9.21
N LEU A 34 8.25 3.19 -10.04
CA LEU A 34 9.30 4.10 -9.59
C LEU A 34 8.74 5.38 -8.96
N VAL A 35 7.74 6.00 -9.59
CA VAL A 35 7.13 7.25 -9.08
C VAL A 35 6.34 6.98 -7.82
N LEU A 36 5.39 6.04 -7.83
CA LEU A 36 4.49 5.79 -6.70
C LEU A 36 5.24 5.26 -5.48
N SER A 37 6.26 4.42 -5.64
CA SER A 37 7.03 3.92 -4.50
C SER A 37 7.91 4.99 -3.84
N ASN A 38 8.32 6.02 -4.59
CA ASN A 38 9.07 7.15 -4.04
C ASN A 38 8.15 8.26 -3.51
N ALA A 39 6.96 8.42 -4.09
CA ALA A 39 5.99 9.43 -3.69
C ALA A 39 5.09 8.99 -2.52
N ALA A 40 4.70 7.70 -2.47
CA ALA A 40 3.91 7.16 -1.38
C ALA A 40 4.83 6.89 -0.19
N THR A 41 5.11 7.91 0.60
CA THR A 41 5.81 7.78 1.90
C THR A 41 5.02 8.50 2.98
N PHE A 42 4.89 7.86 4.15
CA PHE A 42 4.43 8.50 5.39
C PHE A 42 5.61 8.85 6.31
N ASP A 43 6.86 8.78 5.81
CA ASP A 43 8.02 9.22 6.58
C ASP A 43 7.96 10.74 6.78
N VAL A 44 7.66 11.15 8.00
CA VAL A 44 7.72 12.56 8.41
C VAL A 44 9.16 12.87 8.81
N LYS A 45 9.86 13.65 7.98
CA LYS A 45 11.17 14.22 8.28
C LYS A 45 11.05 15.73 8.36
N ASN A 46 11.94 16.37 9.10
CA ASN A 46 11.97 17.82 9.29
C ASN A 46 10.74 18.38 10.04
N ILE A 47 10.35 17.72 11.13
CA ILE A 47 9.26 18.17 11.98
C ILE A 47 9.65 19.51 12.60
N LYS A 48 8.78 20.51 12.48
CA LYS A 48 8.92 21.80 13.17
C LYS A 48 8.20 21.71 14.51
N VAL A 49 8.93 21.94 15.59
CA VAL A 49 8.36 21.94 16.95
C VAL A 49 8.58 23.29 17.60
N ALA A 50 7.53 23.78 18.23
CA ALA A 50 7.60 24.91 19.14
C ALA A 50 7.54 24.39 20.57
N ILE A 51 8.30 24.98 21.48
CA ILE A 51 8.29 24.63 22.89
C ILE A 51 7.97 25.87 23.71
N VAL A 52 6.97 25.77 24.57
CA VAL A 52 6.62 26.77 25.57
C VAL A 52 7.10 26.24 26.92
N ASP A 53 8.21 26.77 27.41
CA ASP A 53 8.77 26.39 28.70
C ASP A 53 8.30 27.35 29.79
N HIS A 54 7.32 26.94 30.60
CA HIS A 54 6.90 27.73 31.75
C HIS A 54 7.75 27.48 33.01
N SER A 55 8.56 26.42 33.02
CA SER A 55 9.35 26.03 34.20
C SER A 55 10.69 26.75 34.26
N HIS A 56 11.33 26.99 33.11
CA HIS A 56 12.68 27.55 32.99
C HIS A 56 13.74 26.86 33.87
N SER A 57 13.53 25.58 34.19
CA SER A 57 14.37 24.78 35.08
C SER A 57 15.53 24.11 34.33
N MET A 58 16.47 23.54 35.08
CA MET A 58 17.52 22.69 34.50
C MET A 58 16.89 21.48 33.79
N GLN A 59 15.83 20.90 34.38
CA GLN A 59 15.19 19.70 33.84
C GLN A 59 14.32 20.01 32.62
N SER A 60 13.70 21.19 32.54
CA SER A 60 12.99 21.59 31.32
C SER A 60 13.98 21.79 30.16
N ARG A 61 15.14 22.43 30.42
CA ARG A 61 16.20 22.63 29.43
C ARG A 61 16.80 21.31 28.93
N ALA A 62 17.06 20.35 29.82
CA ALA A 62 17.57 19.04 29.45
C ALA A 62 16.59 18.27 28.53
N LEU A 63 15.28 18.37 28.78
CA LEU A 63 14.27 17.81 27.89
C LEU A 63 14.25 18.53 26.53
N ILE A 64 14.31 19.86 26.51
CA ILE A 64 14.35 20.68 25.28
C ILE A 64 15.54 20.29 24.41
N GLU A 65 16.71 20.08 25.00
CA GLU A 65 17.92 19.68 24.29
C GLU A 65 17.75 18.34 23.55
N LYS A 66 17.00 17.40 24.11
CA LYS A 66 16.69 16.13 23.44
C LYS A 66 15.86 16.31 22.17
N PHE A 67 14.99 17.31 22.12
CA PHE A 67 14.26 17.66 20.89
C PHE A 67 15.19 18.37 19.88
N GLN A 68 16.03 19.28 20.35
CA GLN A 68 16.96 20.04 19.49
C GLN A 68 18.03 19.18 18.82
N THR A 69 18.46 18.11 19.49
CA THR A 69 19.54 17.23 19.02
C THR A 69 19.04 16.05 18.18
N ASN A 70 17.73 15.84 18.10
CA ASN A 70 17.15 14.69 17.40
C ASN A 70 16.93 14.98 15.90
N SER A 71 17.43 14.11 15.03
CA SER A 71 17.41 14.28 13.57
C SER A 71 16.02 14.34 12.91
N TYR A 72 14.95 13.93 13.60
CA TYR A 72 13.59 14.05 13.07
C TYR A 72 13.04 15.48 13.16
N PHE A 73 13.60 16.32 14.04
CA PHE A 73 13.14 17.67 14.32
C PHE A 73 14.11 18.69 13.69
N ALA A 74 13.70 19.32 12.59
CA ALA A 74 14.58 20.24 11.85
C ALA A 74 14.64 21.64 12.48
N GLU A 75 13.58 22.06 13.15
CA GLU A 75 13.48 23.38 13.77
C GLU A 75 12.80 23.24 15.12
N THR A 76 13.48 23.67 16.18
CA THR A 76 12.92 23.75 17.53
C THR A 76 12.91 25.21 17.95
N LYS A 77 11.72 25.80 18.08
CA LYS A 77 11.57 27.22 18.45
C LYS A 77 11.04 27.36 19.87
N LEU A 78 11.71 28.17 20.68
CA LEU A 78 11.21 28.54 22.00
C LEU A 78 10.22 29.70 21.86
N LEU A 79 9.05 29.54 22.46
CA LEU A 79 7.98 30.53 22.49
C LEU A 79 7.72 30.98 23.93
N ASN A 80 7.23 32.20 24.10
CA ASN A 80 7.08 32.81 25.42
C ASN A 80 5.71 32.55 26.05
N SER A 81 4.71 32.12 25.27
CA SER A 81 3.36 31.90 25.76
C SER A 81 2.61 30.80 25.01
N SER A 82 1.66 30.15 25.69
CA SER A 82 0.77 29.14 25.10
C SER A 82 -0.06 29.72 23.93
N ASN A 83 -0.50 30.98 24.04
CA ASN A 83 -1.25 31.67 22.97
C ASN A 83 -0.40 31.84 21.71
N GLU A 84 0.88 32.17 21.87
CA GLU A 84 1.83 32.24 20.75
C GLU A 84 2.01 30.85 20.13
N GLY A 85 2.10 29.78 20.94
CA GLY A 85 2.11 28.39 20.45
C GLY A 85 0.92 28.06 19.56
N ILE A 86 -0.29 28.37 20.01
CA ILE A 86 -1.52 28.16 19.25
C ILE A 86 -1.52 28.98 17.95
N GLU A 87 -1.08 30.23 17.99
CA GLU A 87 -0.96 31.07 16.79
C GLU A 87 0.03 30.49 15.77
N TYR A 88 1.14 29.90 16.24
CA TYR A 88 2.11 29.24 15.37
C TYR A 88 1.54 28.01 14.68
N ILE A 89 0.76 27.20 15.39
CA ILE A 89 0.03 26.07 14.78
C ILE A 89 -0.96 26.60 13.74
N ASN A 90 -1.78 27.59 14.11
CA ASN A 90 -2.81 28.16 13.23
C ASN A 90 -2.23 28.77 11.95
N LYS A 91 -1.03 29.36 12.03
CA LYS A 91 -0.31 29.93 10.87
C LYS A 91 0.52 28.89 10.09
N GLY A 92 0.48 27.61 10.46
CA GLY A 92 1.28 26.55 9.84
C GLY A 92 2.79 26.75 9.99
N LYS A 93 3.23 27.50 11.01
CA LYS A 93 4.65 27.77 11.27
C LYS A 93 5.32 26.63 12.03
N THR A 94 4.55 25.82 12.75
CA THR A 94 5.01 24.65 13.50
C THR A 94 4.05 23.49 13.31
N ASP A 95 4.55 22.26 13.39
CA ASP A 95 3.75 21.04 13.28
C ASP A 95 3.25 20.57 14.64
N ALA A 96 4.00 20.83 15.71
CA ALA A 96 3.57 20.59 17.07
C ALA A 96 4.05 21.68 18.04
N VAL A 97 3.35 21.81 19.17
CA VAL A 97 3.70 22.65 20.32
C VAL A 97 3.79 21.76 21.54
N ILE A 98 4.91 21.85 22.27
CA ILE A 98 5.11 21.17 23.55
C ILE A 98 5.07 22.21 24.66
N GLU A 99 4.18 22.05 25.63
CA GLU A 99 4.13 22.93 26.80
C GLU A 99 4.62 22.21 28.05
N ILE A 100 5.63 22.81 28.69
CA ILE A 100 6.23 22.34 29.93
C ILE A 100 5.64 23.17 31.09
N PRO A 101 5.02 22.55 32.11
CA PRO A 101 4.32 23.27 33.17
C PRO A 101 5.28 24.00 34.12
N LYS A 102 4.81 25.09 34.77
CA LYS A 102 5.61 25.91 35.72
C LYS A 102 6.31 25.11 36.83
N GLN A 103 5.66 24.06 37.32
CA GLN A 103 6.15 23.26 38.44
C GLN A 103 6.85 21.97 38.00
N PHE A 104 7.30 21.88 36.75
CA PHE A 104 7.87 20.67 36.14
C PHE A 104 8.98 20.04 37.00
N GLU A 105 10.04 20.78 37.33
CA GLU A 105 11.15 20.26 38.15
C GLU A 105 10.73 19.89 39.57
N LYS A 106 9.85 20.70 40.18
CA LYS A 106 9.35 20.46 41.55
C LYS A 106 8.52 19.19 41.62
N GLN A 107 7.61 18.98 40.68
CA GLN A 107 6.76 17.78 40.60
C GLN A 107 7.57 16.54 40.25
N LEU A 108 8.52 16.68 39.33
CA LEU A 108 9.41 15.59 38.97
C LEU A 108 10.27 15.12 40.16
N THR A 109 10.77 16.05 40.98
CA THR A 109 11.63 15.74 42.14
C THR A 109 10.82 15.24 43.35
N ASN A 110 9.69 15.88 43.67
CA ASN A 110 8.95 15.60 44.90
C ASN A 110 7.90 14.51 44.74
N GLU A 111 7.27 14.41 43.57
CA GLU A 111 6.11 13.55 43.33
C GLU A 111 6.44 12.42 42.34
N ASN A 112 7.66 12.38 41.80
CA ASN A 112 8.10 11.44 40.75
C ASN A 112 7.15 11.37 39.55
N LYS A 113 6.38 12.44 39.31
CA LYS A 113 5.33 12.48 38.29
C LYS A 113 5.09 13.91 37.83
N THR A 114 5.05 14.11 36.52
CA THR A 114 4.61 15.37 35.90
C THR A 114 4.03 15.06 34.52
N SER A 115 3.26 16.00 33.96
CA SER A 115 2.66 15.87 32.63
C SER A 115 3.04 17.09 31.79
N ILE A 116 3.49 16.84 30.56
CA ILE A 116 3.64 17.87 29.54
C ILE A 116 2.43 17.83 28.62
N GLN A 117 2.08 18.97 28.03
CA GLN A 117 1.05 19.04 27.00
C GLN A 117 1.71 18.98 25.62
N VAL A 118 1.12 18.22 24.71
CA VAL A 118 1.55 18.15 23.31
C VAL A 118 0.34 18.50 22.45
N LEU A 119 0.45 19.59 21.69
CA LEU A 119 -0.54 20.03 20.71
C LEU A 119 0.04 19.73 19.33
N ILE A 120 -0.69 19.00 18.49
CA ILE A 120 -0.20 18.57 17.17
C ILE A 120 -1.16 19.06 16.10
N ASN A 121 -0.63 19.60 15.01
CA ASN A 121 -1.39 19.93 13.82
C ASN A 121 -1.85 18.64 13.13
N ALA A 122 -3.10 18.26 13.35
CA ALA A 122 -3.70 17.03 12.84
C ALA A 122 -4.49 17.21 11.53
N ILE A 123 -4.19 18.25 10.73
CA ILE A 123 -4.77 18.38 9.37
C ILE A 123 -4.50 17.11 8.55
N ASP A 124 -3.27 16.57 8.65
CA ASP A 124 -2.95 15.21 8.22
C ASP A 124 -2.81 14.31 9.44
N GLY A 125 -3.84 13.48 9.68
CA GLY A 125 -3.89 12.57 10.81
C GLY A 125 -2.81 11.48 10.79
N ALA A 126 -2.33 11.05 9.62
CA ALA A 126 -1.27 10.07 9.52
C ALA A 126 0.08 10.67 9.96
N THR A 127 0.38 11.86 9.43
CA THR A 127 1.56 12.65 9.81
C THR A 127 1.55 12.98 11.30
N ALA A 128 0.42 13.45 11.85
CA ALA A 128 0.28 13.76 13.27
C ALA A 128 0.46 12.52 14.17
N GLY A 129 -0.04 11.36 13.74
CA GLY A 129 0.16 10.10 14.45
C GLY A 129 1.64 9.74 14.58
N VAL A 130 2.41 9.87 13.50
CA VAL A 130 3.87 9.63 13.50
C VAL A 130 4.60 10.63 14.39
N GLN A 131 4.26 11.92 14.29
CA GLN A 131 4.83 12.97 15.14
C GLN A 131 4.61 12.69 16.63
N ASN A 132 3.39 12.27 17.01
CA ASN A 132 3.07 11.92 18.38
C ASN A 132 3.94 10.76 18.90
N VAL A 133 4.15 9.72 18.08
CA VAL A 133 5.01 8.58 18.44
C VAL A 133 6.45 9.04 18.67
N TYR A 134 7.01 9.88 17.81
CA TYR A 134 8.38 10.37 17.98
C TYR A 134 8.53 11.26 19.22
N ILE A 135 7.57 12.17 19.47
CA ILE A 135 7.56 13.00 20.67
C ILE A 135 7.48 12.12 21.92
N ALA A 136 6.57 11.14 21.94
CA ALA A 136 6.42 10.21 23.05
C ALA A 136 7.69 9.38 23.30
N GLN A 137 8.39 8.94 22.24
CA GLN A 137 9.66 8.21 22.36
C GLN A 137 10.76 9.06 23.00
N ILE A 138 10.90 10.33 22.60
CA ILE A 138 11.88 11.26 23.20
C ILE A 138 11.57 11.46 24.70
N VAL A 139 10.31 11.69 25.03
CA VAL A 139 9.86 11.88 26.42
C VAL A 139 10.10 10.61 27.23
N GLN A 140 9.82 9.44 26.66
CA GLN A 140 10.07 8.15 27.30
C GLN A 140 11.57 7.92 27.55
N GLN A 141 12.43 8.23 26.58
CA GLN A 141 13.88 8.12 26.74
C GLN A 141 14.41 9.12 27.78
N TYR A 142 13.87 10.34 27.82
CA TYR A 142 14.22 11.32 28.85
C TYR A 142 13.82 10.87 30.25
N ASN A 143 12.58 10.39 30.41
CA ASN A 143 12.10 9.77 31.64
C ASN A 143 13.02 8.60 32.06
N GLN A 144 13.53 7.85 31.09
CA GLN A 144 14.46 6.77 31.40
C GLN A 144 15.79 7.27 31.98
N ASN A 145 16.31 8.39 31.50
CA ASN A 145 17.57 8.95 31.98
C ASN A 145 17.45 9.53 33.39
N ILE A 146 16.38 10.29 33.68
CA ILE A 146 16.15 10.89 35.01
C ILE A 146 16.04 9.81 36.09
N LEU A 147 15.33 8.72 35.79
CA LEU A 147 15.18 7.61 36.73
C LEU A 147 16.53 6.98 37.11
N VAL A 148 17.50 6.93 36.19
CA VAL A 148 18.85 6.40 36.44
C VAL A 148 19.67 7.38 37.31
N GLU A 149 19.56 8.67 37.03
CA GLU A 149 20.27 9.73 37.76
C GLU A 149 19.79 9.85 39.21
N ASN A 150 18.46 9.88 39.43
CA ASN A 150 17.87 9.95 40.77
C ASN A 150 18.12 8.67 41.60
N GLN A 151 18.28 7.50 40.96
CA GLN A 151 18.61 6.24 41.64
C GLN A 151 20.08 6.14 42.07
N SER A 152 20.98 6.77 41.32
CA SER A 152 22.41 6.85 41.67
C SER A 152 22.63 7.65 42.97
N LEU A 153 21.71 8.56 43.30
CA LEU A 153 21.76 9.43 44.49
C LEU A 153 21.07 8.81 45.72
N THR A 154 20.14 7.87 45.57
CA THR A 154 19.28 7.37 46.66
C THR A 154 19.61 5.96 47.17
N GLY A 155 20.61 5.28 46.62
CA GLY A 155 21.15 4.01 47.12
C GLY A 155 20.20 2.79 47.05
N ASN A 156 18.95 2.98 46.62
CA ASN A 156 17.93 1.94 46.56
C ASN A 156 18.07 1.14 45.25
N LYS A 157 18.81 0.03 45.33
CA LYS A 157 19.40 -0.64 44.16
C LYS A 157 18.49 -1.64 43.43
N ASN A 158 17.20 -1.75 43.73
CA ASN A 158 16.35 -2.78 43.09
C ASN A 158 14.92 -2.30 42.84
N LEU A 159 14.71 -1.69 41.67
CA LEU A 159 13.48 -1.89 40.92
C LEU A 159 13.91 -2.49 39.58
N SER A 160 13.64 -3.77 39.39
CA SER A 160 13.88 -4.46 38.12
C SER A 160 13.22 -3.65 37.00
N ARG A 161 14.05 -3.00 36.20
CA ARG A 161 13.58 -2.10 35.15
C ARG A 161 13.20 -2.94 33.94
N ILE A 162 11.96 -2.83 33.52
CA ILE A 162 11.52 -3.41 32.25
C ILE A 162 11.92 -2.43 31.15
N GLU A 163 13.05 -2.72 30.49
CA GLU A 163 13.41 -2.08 29.23
C GLU A 163 12.58 -2.73 28.12
N VAL A 164 11.64 -1.97 27.57
CA VAL A 164 10.85 -2.41 26.41
C VAL A 164 11.61 -2.04 25.15
N ILE A 165 12.32 -3.00 24.58
CA ILE A 165 13.00 -2.85 23.29
C ILE A 165 12.02 -3.29 22.19
N PRO A 166 11.42 -2.37 21.41
CA PRO A 166 10.52 -2.75 20.34
C PRO A 166 11.29 -3.51 19.25
N SER A 167 10.80 -4.70 18.89
CA SER A 167 11.35 -5.51 17.82
C SER A 167 10.34 -5.60 16.68
N PHE A 168 10.70 -5.04 15.52
CA PHE A 168 9.88 -5.12 14.30
C PHE A 168 10.38 -6.30 13.46
N TRP A 169 9.58 -7.37 13.35
CA TRP A 169 10.07 -8.65 12.82
C TRP A 169 10.20 -8.72 11.29
N TYR A 170 9.39 -7.95 10.54
CA TYR A 170 9.30 -8.06 9.07
C TYR A 170 9.72 -6.78 8.33
N ASN A 171 9.87 -5.68 9.06
CA ASN A 171 10.33 -4.40 8.55
C ASN A 171 11.10 -3.68 9.65
N ASN A 172 12.32 -4.16 9.91
CA ASN A 172 13.12 -3.77 11.08
C ASN A 172 13.38 -2.26 11.15
N THR A 173 13.47 -1.60 9.98
CA THR A 173 13.73 -0.16 9.86
C THR A 173 12.46 0.64 9.59
N LEU A 174 11.28 0.02 9.65
CA LEU A 174 9.99 0.62 9.27
C LEU A 174 10.03 1.33 7.90
N ASN A 175 10.86 0.83 6.97
CA ASN A 175 11.03 1.44 5.66
C ASN A 175 9.71 1.33 4.89
N TYR A 176 9.10 2.46 4.59
CA TYR A 176 7.78 2.48 3.97
C TYR A 176 7.77 1.89 2.55
N LYS A 177 8.88 1.98 1.81
CA LYS A 177 9.01 1.37 0.48
C LYS A 177 8.94 -0.16 0.56
N THR A 178 9.48 -0.76 1.62
CA THR A 178 9.39 -2.22 1.87
C THR A 178 7.95 -2.68 2.01
N PHE A 179 7.08 -1.84 2.58
CA PHE A 179 5.65 -2.10 2.71
C PHE A 179 4.85 -1.80 1.43
N MET A 180 5.19 -0.71 0.74
CA MET A 180 4.43 -0.19 -0.39
C MET A 180 4.69 -0.91 -1.71
N VAL A 181 5.95 -1.20 -2.03
CA VAL A 181 6.34 -1.72 -3.35
C VAL A 181 5.61 -3.03 -3.72
N PRO A 182 5.50 -4.05 -2.84
CA PRO A 182 4.71 -5.25 -3.14
C PRO A 182 3.24 -4.95 -3.45
N GLY A 183 2.65 -4.00 -2.75
CA GLY A 183 1.25 -3.63 -2.95
C GLY A 183 1.03 -2.83 -4.24
N ILE A 184 1.94 -1.92 -4.59
CA ILE A 184 1.90 -1.19 -5.87
C ILE A 184 2.07 -2.17 -7.02
N LEU A 185 2.92 -3.19 -6.87
CA LEU A 185 3.06 -4.25 -7.88
C LEU A 185 1.72 -4.94 -8.16
N VAL A 186 0.94 -5.26 -7.12
CA VAL A 186 -0.41 -5.83 -7.26
C VAL A 186 -1.30 -4.88 -8.06
N LEU A 187 -1.34 -3.60 -7.69
CA LEU A 187 -2.11 -2.58 -8.41
C LEU A 187 -1.77 -2.55 -9.91
N LEU A 188 -0.48 -2.56 -10.26
CA LEU A 188 -0.03 -2.49 -11.65
C LEU A 188 -0.46 -3.71 -12.46
N VAL A 189 -0.24 -4.92 -11.91
CA VAL A 189 -0.65 -6.18 -12.55
C VAL A 189 -2.17 -6.20 -12.77
N THR A 190 -2.94 -5.82 -11.75
CA THR A 190 -4.41 -5.79 -11.83
C THR A 190 -4.90 -4.77 -12.85
N MET A 191 -4.43 -3.53 -12.75
CA MET A 191 -4.92 -2.42 -13.56
C MET A 191 -4.69 -2.67 -15.06
N LEU A 192 -3.48 -3.10 -15.43
CA LEU A 192 -3.15 -3.39 -16.83
C LEU A 192 -3.97 -4.57 -17.36
N THR A 193 -4.03 -5.65 -16.59
CA THR A 193 -4.76 -6.85 -17.01
C THR A 193 -6.25 -6.54 -17.19
N LEU A 194 -6.83 -5.77 -16.27
CA LEU A 194 -8.24 -5.37 -16.32
C LEU A 194 -8.53 -4.49 -17.54
N PHE A 195 -7.74 -3.45 -17.78
CA PHE A 195 -7.97 -2.54 -18.91
C PHE A 195 -7.76 -3.22 -20.25
N LEU A 196 -6.69 -4.01 -20.38
CA LEU A 196 -6.42 -4.69 -21.64
C LEU A 196 -7.49 -5.74 -21.95
N SER A 197 -7.94 -6.50 -20.95
CA SER A 197 -9.00 -7.50 -21.16
C SER A 197 -10.38 -6.87 -21.40
N SER A 198 -10.72 -5.76 -20.72
CA SER A 198 -11.99 -5.07 -20.95
C SER A 198 -12.09 -4.47 -22.34
N MET A 199 -10.98 -3.98 -22.90
CA MET A 199 -10.95 -3.42 -24.26
C MET A 199 -10.86 -4.48 -25.35
N ASN A 200 -10.32 -5.66 -25.04
CA ASN A 200 -9.94 -6.65 -26.05
C ASN A 200 -11.12 -7.06 -26.96
N ILE A 201 -12.24 -7.51 -26.41
CA ILE A 201 -13.43 -7.87 -27.22
C ILE A 201 -14.07 -6.64 -27.85
N VAL A 202 -14.14 -5.55 -27.11
CA VAL A 202 -14.78 -4.31 -27.57
C VAL A 202 -14.08 -3.73 -28.79
N ARG A 203 -12.76 -3.83 -28.87
CA ARG A 203 -11.99 -3.44 -30.06
C ARG A 203 -12.44 -4.19 -31.31
N GLU A 204 -12.77 -5.49 -31.21
CA GLU A 204 -13.28 -6.24 -32.37
C GLU A 204 -14.76 -5.91 -32.67
N LYS A 205 -15.54 -5.50 -31.65
CA LYS A 205 -16.90 -4.96 -31.87
C LYS A 205 -16.85 -3.68 -32.67
N GLU A 206 -16.05 -2.71 -32.23
CA GLU A 206 -15.88 -1.41 -32.90
C GLU A 206 -15.34 -1.53 -34.33
N LEU A 207 -14.45 -2.50 -34.58
CA LEU A 207 -13.90 -2.76 -35.91
C LEU A 207 -14.83 -3.60 -36.81
N GLY A 208 -15.97 -4.07 -36.31
CA GLY A 208 -16.92 -4.92 -37.05
C GLY A 208 -16.42 -6.35 -37.33
N THR A 209 -15.26 -6.72 -36.81
CA THR A 209 -14.66 -8.05 -37.03
C THR A 209 -15.29 -9.13 -36.14
N LEU A 210 -16.01 -8.75 -35.07
CA LEU A 210 -16.69 -9.71 -34.21
C LEU A 210 -17.77 -10.51 -34.96
N GLU A 211 -18.53 -9.88 -35.85
CA GLU A 211 -19.55 -10.55 -36.68
C GLU A 211 -18.92 -11.55 -37.65
N GLN A 212 -17.80 -11.14 -38.27
CA GLN A 212 -17.01 -12.01 -39.16
C GLN A 212 -16.47 -13.23 -38.42
N ILE A 213 -16.04 -13.07 -37.16
CA ILE A 213 -15.58 -14.19 -36.33
C ILE A 213 -16.75 -15.09 -35.92
N ASN A 214 -17.94 -14.53 -35.67
CA ASN A 214 -19.11 -15.32 -35.26
C ASN A 214 -19.55 -16.31 -36.34
N VAL A 215 -19.44 -15.96 -37.63
CA VAL A 215 -19.77 -16.85 -38.75
C VAL A 215 -18.71 -17.93 -39.03
N THR A 216 -17.54 -17.85 -38.39
CA THR A 216 -16.50 -18.89 -38.53
C THR A 216 -16.79 -20.11 -37.66
N PRO A 217 -16.24 -21.30 -38.00
CA PRO A 217 -16.38 -22.53 -37.19
C PRO A 217 -15.62 -22.48 -35.85
N ILE A 218 -15.15 -21.30 -35.40
CA ILE A 218 -14.46 -21.12 -34.11
C ILE A 218 -15.48 -21.24 -32.97
N LYS A 219 -15.23 -22.13 -32.02
CA LYS A 219 -16.08 -22.31 -30.83
C LYS A 219 -15.85 -21.17 -29.83
N LYS A 220 -16.90 -20.79 -29.06
CA LYS A 220 -16.84 -19.72 -28.04
C LYS A 220 -15.61 -19.82 -27.11
N HIS A 221 -15.39 -20.99 -26.51
CA HIS A 221 -14.25 -21.20 -25.60
C HIS A 221 -12.89 -21.09 -26.30
N GLN A 222 -12.78 -21.47 -27.57
CA GLN A 222 -11.54 -21.36 -28.33
C GLN A 222 -11.18 -19.90 -28.60
N PHE A 223 -12.19 -19.10 -28.93
CA PHE A 223 -12.04 -17.66 -29.11
C PHE A 223 -11.63 -16.98 -27.80
N ILE A 224 -12.37 -17.21 -26.71
CA ILE A 224 -12.10 -16.59 -25.41
C ILE A 224 -10.71 -16.97 -24.88
N ILE A 225 -10.36 -18.26 -24.87
CA ILE A 225 -9.03 -18.71 -24.42
C ILE A 225 -7.93 -18.09 -25.28
N GLY A 226 -8.09 -18.13 -26.61
CA GLY A 226 -7.09 -17.58 -27.52
C GLY A 226 -6.86 -16.08 -27.33
N LYS A 227 -7.91 -15.35 -26.93
CA LYS A 227 -7.84 -13.91 -26.66
C LYS A 227 -7.31 -13.54 -25.28
N LEU A 228 -7.67 -14.29 -24.25
CA LEU A 228 -7.27 -13.97 -22.87
C LEU A 228 -5.86 -14.47 -22.53
N PHE A 229 -5.43 -15.58 -23.14
CA PHE A 229 -4.12 -16.17 -22.85
C PHE A 229 -2.92 -15.22 -23.05
N PRO A 230 -2.84 -14.40 -24.12
CA PRO A 230 -1.76 -13.41 -24.27
C PRO A 230 -1.70 -12.44 -23.09
N PHE A 231 -2.84 -11.94 -22.61
CA PHE A 231 -2.90 -11.01 -21.48
C PHE A 231 -2.56 -11.68 -20.15
N TRP A 232 -2.91 -12.96 -19.99
CA TRP A 232 -2.46 -13.78 -18.86
C TRP A 232 -0.93 -13.88 -18.82
N VAL A 233 -0.29 -14.18 -19.96
CA VAL A 233 1.18 -14.22 -20.06
C VAL A 233 1.78 -12.84 -19.79
N LEU A 234 1.22 -11.77 -20.35
CA LEU A 234 1.70 -10.41 -20.12
C LEU A 234 1.61 -10.01 -18.65
N GLY A 235 0.54 -10.36 -17.94
CA GLY A 235 0.42 -10.13 -16.50
C GLY A 235 1.55 -10.78 -15.69
N LEU A 236 1.94 -12.01 -16.05
CA LEU A 236 3.08 -12.70 -15.44
C LEU A 236 4.43 -12.05 -15.80
N VAL A 237 4.58 -11.55 -17.02
CA VAL A 237 5.78 -10.79 -17.42
C VAL A 237 5.88 -9.48 -16.64
N ILE A 238 4.76 -8.75 -16.47
CA ILE A 238 4.71 -7.53 -15.67
C ILE A 238 5.05 -7.82 -14.21
N LEU A 239 4.52 -8.91 -13.64
CA LEU A 239 4.90 -9.39 -12.32
C LEU A 239 6.43 -9.61 -12.25
N THR A 240 7.01 -10.30 -13.23
CA THR A 240 8.46 -10.58 -13.29
C THR A 240 9.26 -9.28 -13.24
N ILE A 241 8.92 -8.33 -14.11
CA ILE A 241 9.59 -7.02 -14.19
C ILE A 241 9.43 -6.25 -12.87
N GLY A 242 8.21 -6.24 -12.32
CA GLY A 242 7.93 -5.57 -11.05
C GLY A 242 8.73 -6.16 -9.89
N LEU A 243 8.85 -7.50 -9.82
CA LEU A 243 9.66 -8.19 -8.81
C LEU A 243 11.14 -7.86 -8.97
N LEU A 244 11.66 -7.86 -10.21
CA LEU A 244 13.05 -7.46 -10.48
C LEU A 244 13.32 -6.04 -10.01
N ILE A 245 12.44 -5.08 -10.30
CA ILE A 245 12.57 -3.70 -9.82
C ILE A 245 12.48 -3.64 -8.29
N ALA A 246 11.51 -4.35 -7.70
CA ALA A 246 11.36 -4.42 -6.25
C ALA A 246 12.65 -4.91 -5.56
N LYS A 247 13.32 -5.92 -6.14
CA LYS A 247 14.58 -6.44 -5.59
C LYS A 247 15.78 -5.54 -5.88
N LEU A 248 15.96 -5.11 -7.13
CA LEU A 248 17.18 -4.44 -7.57
C LEU A 248 17.21 -2.95 -7.22
N VAL A 249 16.07 -2.27 -7.28
CA VAL A 249 15.98 -0.81 -7.04
C VAL A 249 15.61 -0.51 -5.60
N PHE A 250 14.67 -1.25 -5.02
CA PHE A 250 14.13 -0.97 -3.69
C PHE A 250 14.62 -1.91 -2.59
N ASN A 251 15.42 -2.93 -2.95
CA ASN A 251 15.90 -3.94 -2.03
C ASN A 251 14.81 -4.58 -1.16
N VAL A 252 13.62 -4.77 -1.74
CA VAL A 252 12.50 -5.43 -1.06
C VAL A 252 12.89 -6.88 -0.75
N PRO A 253 12.66 -7.35 0.49
CA PRO A 253 12.95 -8.72 0.86
C PRO A 253 12.02 -9.68 0.10
N MET A 254 12.57 -10.82 -0.30
CA MET A 254 11.85 -11.89 -0.99
C MET A 254 12.09 -13.18 -0.20
N LEU A 255 11.50 -13.26 0.99
CA LEU A 255 11.80 -14.34 1.95
C LEU A 255 11.09 -15.65 1.59
N GLY A 256 9.90 -15.57 0.99
CA GLY A 256 9.09 -16.74 0.65
C GLY A 256 9.41 -17.33 -0.72
N ASN A 257 8.63 -18.36 -1.09
CA ASN A 257 8.81 -19.04 -2.37
C ASN A 257 8.24 -18.21 -3.53
N ILE A 258 9.10 -17.83 -4.48
CA ILE A 258 8.69 -17.04 -5.64
C ILE A 258 7.72 -17.79 -6.57
N PHE A 259 7.81 -19.13 -6.67
CA PHE A 259 6.88 -19.92 -7.47
C PHE A 259 5.47 -19.88 -6.90
N LEU A 260 5.33 -19.76 -5.58
CA LEU A 260 4.03 -19.57 -4.94
C LEU A 260 3.42 -18.22 -5.35
N VAL A 261 4.25 -17.18 -5.49
CA VAL A 261 3.81 -15.89 -6.03
C VAL A 261 3.30 -16.05 -7.46
N TYR A 262 4.05 -16.69 -8.35
CA TYR A 262 3.61 -16.95 -9.72
C TYR A 262 2.33 -17.78 -9.79
N LEU A 263 2.18 -18.81 -8.96
CA LEU A 263 1.00 -19.65 -8.91
C LEU A 263 -0.24 -18.84 -8.49
N PHE A 264 -0.13 -18.08 -7.41
CA PHE A 264 -1.22 -17.23 -6.94
C PHE A 264 -1.57 -16.16 -7.98
N THR A 265 -0.57 -15.47 -8.54
CA THR A 265 -0.79 -14.46 -9.57
C THR A 265 -1.40 -15.08 -10.83
N ALA A 266 -1.00 -16.27 -11.25
CA ALA A 266 -1.60 -16.98 -12.38
C ALA A 266 -3.11 -17.20 -12.19
N ILE A 267 -3.54 -17.63 -11.01
CA ILE A 267 -4.96 -17.84 -10.70
C ILE A 267 -5.68 -16.49 -10.56
N TYR A 268 -5.07 -15.53 -9.89
CA TYR A 268 -5.58 -14.17 -9.74
C TYR A 268 -5.81 -13.49 -11.10
N LEU A 269 -4.88 -13.66 -12.05
CA LEU A 269 -5.02 -13.11 -13.39
C LEU A 269 -6.24 -13.69 -14.11
N LEU A 270 -6.57 -14.98 -13.93
CA LEU A 270 -7.79 -15.55 -14.49
C LEU A 270 -9.03 -14.82 -13.96
N LEU A 271 -9.08 -14.51 -12.67
CA LEU A 271 -10.15 -13.72 -12.08
C LEU A 271 -10.26 -12.33 -12.73
N ILE A 272 -9.16 -11.58 -12.79
CA ILE A 272 -9.17 -10.22 -13.35
C ILE A 272 -9.49 -10.20 -14.84
N LEU A 273 -8.98 -11.16 -15.61
CA LEU A 273 -9.33 -11.35 -17.01
C LEU A 273 -10.82 -11.68 -17.18
N GLY A 274 -11.40 -12.46 -16.26
CA GLY A 274 -12.82 -12.75 -16.22
C GLY A 274 -13.67 -11.50 -15.96
N ILE A 275 -13.25 -10.64 -15.02
CA ILE A 275 -13.90 -9.35 -14.76
C ILE A 275 -13.84 -8.47 -16.02
N GLY A 276 -12.67 -8.33 -16.64
CA GLY A 276 -12.53 -7.55 -17.87
C GLY A 276 -13.36 -8.11 -19.02
N LEU A 277 -13.38 -9.44 -19.19
CA LEU A 277 -14.26 -10.10 -20.16
C LEU A 277 -15.73 -9.79 -19.90
N PHE A 278 -16.18 -9.88 -18.64
CA PHE A 278 -17.55 -9.55 -18.26
C PHE A 278 -17.93 -8.10 -18.60
N ILE A 279 -17.03 -7.14 -18.33
CA ILE A 279 -17.21 -5.73 -18.72
C ILE A 279 -17.29 -5.61 -20.25
N SER A 280 -16.39 -6.28 -20.98
CA SER A 280 -16.32 -6.22 -22.45
C SER A 280 -17.58 -6.76 -23.12
N ASN A 281 -18.25 -7.73 -22.51
CA ASN A 281 -19.49 -8.31 -23.04
C ASN A 281 -20.64 -7.28 -23.02
N HIS A 282 -20.67 -6.40 -22.02
CA HIS A 282 -21.75 -5.43 -21.77
C HIS A 282 -21.43 -4.00 -22.22
N THR A 283 -20.36 -3.83 -23.00
CA THR A 283 -19.93 -2.53 -23.51
C THR A 283 -19.76 -2.57 -25.01
N GLU A 284 -20.03 -1.42 -25.65
CA GLU A 284 -19.95 -1.28 -27.11
C GLU A 284 -18.72 -0.51 -27.55
N THR A 285 -18.20 0.39 -26.71
CA THR A 285 -16.99 1.17 -27.03
C THR A 285 -15.86 0.96 -26.04
N GLN A 286 -14.62 1.03 -26.54
CA GLN A 286 -13.41 0.88 -25.72
C GLN A 286 -13.37 1.92 -24.61
N GLN A 287 -13.82 3.15 -24.90
CA GLN A 287 -13.92 4.22 -23.91
C GLN A 287 -14.90 3.88 -22.80
N GLN A 288 -16.08 3.34 -23.13
CA GLN A 288 -17.06 2.90 -22.13
C GLN A 288 -16.48 1.79 -21.24
N ALA A 289 -15.83 0.79 -21.84
CA ALA A 289 -15.18 -0.29 -21.11
C ALA A 289 -14.08 0.21 -20.17
N MET A 290 -13.29 1.20 -20.62
CA MET A 290 -12.26 1.84 -19.80
C MET A 290 -12.84 2.59 -18.61
N PHE A 291 -13.90 3.39 -18.79
CA PHE A 291 -14.51 4.13 -17.69
C PHE A 291 -15.13 3.21 -16.64
N ILE A 292 -15.82 2.15 -17.06
CA ILE A 292 -16.38 1.15 -16.14
C ILE A 292 -15.24 0.46 -15.37
N ALA A 293 -14.21 -0.02 -16.08
CA ALA A 293 -13.07 -0.65 -15.45
C ALA A 293 -12.36 0.30 -14.46
N TRP A 294 -12.16 1.57 -14.83
CA TRP A 294 -11.56 2.59 -13.99
C TRP A 294 -12.37 2.85 -12.72
N PHE A 295 -13.70 2.95 -12.84
CA PHE A 295 -14.59 3.15 -11.69
C PHE A 295 -14.43 2.04 -10.65
N PHE A 296 -14.51 0.77 -11.07
CA PHE A 296 -14.29 -0.36 -10.17
C PHE A 296 -12.85 -0.42 -9.65
N MET A 297 -11.87 -0.13 -10.50
CA MET A 297 -10.45 -0.12 -10.13
C MET A 297 -10.17 0.85 -8.99
N VAL A 298 -10.68 2.09 -9.07
CA VAL A 298 -10.50 3.10 -8.02
C VAL A 298 -11.11 2.64 -6.70
N ILE A 299 -12.35 2.15 -6.72
CA ILE A 299 -13.02 1.65 -5.51
C ILE A 299 -12.24 0.49 -4.90
N PHE A 300 -11.85 -0.49 -5.72
CA PHE A 300 -11.13 -1.66 -5.25
C PHE A 300 -9.74 -1.29 -4.73
N ILE A 301 -9.02 -0.35 -5.33
CA ILE A 301 -7.72 0.10 -4.81
C ILE A 301 -7.89 0.75 -3.44
N LEU A 302 -8.82 1.70 -3.30
CA LEU A 302 -9.04 2.42 -2.04
C LEU A 302 -9.49 1.48 -0.92
N MET A 303 -10.21 0.41 -1.25
CA MET A 303 -10.71 -0.60 -0.31
C MET A 303 -9.83 -1.86 -0.22
N SER A 304 -8.60 -1.84 -0.75
CA SER A 304 -7.74 -3.04 -0.82
C SER A 304 -6.86 -3.27 0.40
N GLY A 305 -6.71 -2.31 1.30
CA GLY A 305 -5.68 -2.37 2.34
C GLY A 305 -4.28 -1.94 1.85
N LEU A 306 -4.18 -1.43 0.62
CA LEU A 306 -2.92 -0.95 0.05
C LEU A 306 -2.42 0.32 0.75
N PHE A 307 -3.25 1.37 0.71
CA PHE A 307 -2.92 2.71 1.23
C PHE A 307 -3.34 2.90 2.69
N THR A 308 -4.52 2.39 3.05
CA THR A 308 -5.10 2.52 4.38
C THR A 308 -5.38 1.13 4.97
N PRO A 309 -5.09 0.89 6.25
CA PRO A 309 -5.45 -0.37 6.90
C PRO A 309 -6.96 -0.62 6.84
N ILE A 310 -7.37 -1.84 6.48
CA ILE A 310 -8.79 -2.23 6.40
C ILE A 310 -9.45 -2.14 7.79
N GLU A 311 -8.70 -2.44 8.84
CA GLU A 311 -9.16 -2.39 10.24
C GLU A 311 -9.59 -0.99 10.68
N SER A 312 -9.05 0.06 10.06
CA SER A 312 -9.42 1.45 10.32
C SER A 312 -10.74 1.86 9.66
N MET A 313 -11.30 1.03 8.78
CA MET A 313 -12.58 1.30 8.11
C MET A 313 -13.77 0.95 9.01
N PRO A 314 -14.93 1.61 8.87
CA PRO A 314 -16.15 1.18 9.55
C PRO A 314 -16.56 -0.24 9.13
N LYS A 315 -17.23 -0.99 10.02
CA LYS A 315 -17.56 -2.42 9.83
C LYS A 315 -18.27 -2.73 8.50
N TRP A 316 -19.16 -1.85 8.04
CA TRP A 316 -19.85 -2.03 6.77
C TRP A 316 -18.87 -2.04 5.58
N ALA A 317 -17.86 -1.15 5.60
CA ALA A 317 -16.86 -1.06 4.55
C ALA A 317 -15.92 -2.27 4.59
N GLN A 318 -15.53 -2.71 5.80
CA GLN A 318 -14.75 -3.94 5.98
C GLN A 318 -15.43 -5.15 5.33
N ASN A 319 -16.76 -5.29 5.49
CA ASN A 319 -17.52 -6.37 4.87
C ASN A 319 -17.53 -6.28 3.34
N ILE A 320 -17.65 -5.07 2.77
CA ILE A 320 -17.57 -4.88 1.31
C ILE A 320 -16.20 -5.30 0.78
N THR A 321 -15.12 -5.03 1.51
CA THR A 321 -13.77 -5.42 1.08
C THR A 321 -13.59 -6.93 0.94
N LEU A 322 -14.46 -7.77 1.53
CA LEU A 322 -14.40 -9.23 1.36
C LEU A 322 -14.71 -9.66 -0.08
N PHE A 323 -15.41 -8.83 -0.86
CA PHE A 323 -15.66 -9.05 -2.29
C PHE A 323 -14.57 -8.47 -3.20
N ASN A 324 -13.57 -7.79 -2.62
CA ASN A 324 -12.52 -7.12 -3.37
C ASN A 324 -11.35 -8.08 -3.63
N PRO A 325 -11.07 -8.48 -4.88
CA PRO A 325 -9.96 -9.39 -5.18
C PRO A 325 -8.59 -8.78 -4.88
N ILE A 326 -8.45 -7.45 -4.99
CA ILE A 326 -7.17 -6.76 -4.76
C ILE A 326 -6.74 -6.90 -3.30
N ARG A 327 -7.69 -6.91 -2.35
CA ARG A 327 -7.44 -7.14 -0.92
C ARG A 327 -6.60 -8.40 -0.71
N TYR A 328 -7.09 -9.53 -1.23
CA TYR A 328 -6.46 -10.82 -1.00
C TYR A 328 -5.08 -10.92 -1.65
N PHE A 329 -4.85 -10.24 -2.79
CA PHE A 329 -3.54 -10.26 -3.43
C PHE A 329 -2.54 -9.33 -2.71
N VAL A 330 -2.96 -8.16 -2.23
CA VAL A 330 -2.12 -7.28 -1.40
C VAL A 330 -1.71 -7.97 -0.09
N GLU A 331 -2.65 -8.67 0.56
CA GLU A 331 -2.36 -9.45 1.75
C GLU A 331 -1.39 -10.61 1.44
N PHE A 332 -1.70 -11.41 0.42
CA PHE A 332 -0.89 -12.54 0.00
C PHE A 332 0.55 -12.14 -0.35
N ILE A 333 0.74 -11.11 -1.19
CA ILE A 333 2.07 -10.73 -1.67
C ILE A 333 2.96 -10.27 -0.51
N ARG A 334 2.39 -9.57 0.48
CA ARG A 334 3.10 -9.14 1.69
C ARG A 334 3.42 -10.34 2.60
N MET A 335 2.50 -11.29 2.76
CA MET A 335 2.75 -12.52 3.52
C MET A 335 3.92 -13.32 2.93
N VAL A 336 3.95 -13.53 1.61
CA VAL A 336 4.99 -14.35 0.99
C VAL A 336 6.32 -13.58 0.89
N LEU A 337 6.33 -12.35 0.37
CA LEU A 337 7.58 -11.62 0.15
C LEU A 337 8.22 -11.14 1.47
N LEU A 338 7.42 -10.58 2.39
CA LEU A 338 7.94 -9.94 3.59
C LEU A 338 7.96 -10.87 4.82
N LYS A 339 6.99 -11.77 4.97
CA LYS A 339 6.92 -12.70 6.11
C LYS A 339 7.51 -14.08 5.83
N GLY A 340 7.78 -14.40 4.56
CA GLY A 340 8.27 -15.73 4.19
C GLY A 340 7.20 -16.83 4.28
N ALA A 341 5.91 -16.46 4.22
CA ALA A 341 4.80 -17.41 4.33
C ALA A 341 4.88 -18.52 3.27
N GLY A 342 4.64 -19.76 3.69
CA GLY A 342 4.55 -20.93 2.84
C GLY A 342 3.15 -21.13 2.26
N LEU A 343 2.93 -22.30 1.66
CA LEU A 343 1.65 -22.64 1.03
C LEU A 343 0.52 -22.73 2.06
N GLN A 344 0.78 -23.30 3.25
CA GLN A 344 -0.24 -23.56 4.27
C GLN A 344 -0.85 -22.25 4.79
N GLU A 345 -0.02 -21.25 5.03
CA GLU A 345 -0.43 -19.95 5.58
C GLU A 345 -1.28 -19.14 4.59
N VAL A 346 -1.13 -19.38 3.29
CA VAL A 346 -1.85 -18.65 2.23
C VAL A 346 -3.03 -19.43 1.63
N LEU A 347 -3.32 -20.64 2.12
CA LEU A 347 -4.39 -21.49 1.57
C LEU A 347 -5.75 -20.79 1.56
N ILE A 348 -6.04 -19.97 2.58
CA ILE A 348 -7.30 -19.24 2.65
C ILE A 348 -7.40 -18.20 1.52
N ASN A 349 -6.38 -17.36 1.32
CA ASN A 349 -6.34 -16.39 0.23
C ASN A 349 -6.41 -17.09 -1.13
N LEU A 350 -5.68 -18.20 -1.29
CA LEU A 350 -5.63 -18.97 -2.53
C LEU A 350 -6.99 -19.59 -2.87
N SER A 351 -7.67 -20.17 -1.87
CA SER A 351 -8.99 -20.79 -2.07
C SER A 351 -10.07 -19.77 -2.41
N ILE A 352 -10.09 -18.61 -1.73
CA ILE A 352 -11.04 -17.52 -2.02
C ILE A 352 -10.82 -16.98 -3.44
N ILE A 353 -9.58 -16.68 -3.83
CA ILE A 353 -9.28 -16.19 -5.18
C ILE A 353 -9.60 -17.23 -6.26
N THR A 354 -9.37 -18.52 -5.98
CA THR A 354 -9.76 -19.60 -6.89
C THR A 354 -11.28 -19.68 -7.05
N ALA A 355 -12.04 -19.61 -5.96
CA ALA A 355 -13.49 -19.61 -5.99
C ALA A 355 -14.04 -18.41 -6.78
N PHE A 356 -13.47 -17.22 -6.57
CA PHE A 356 -13.81 -16.02 -7.35
C PHE A 356 -13.46 -16.19 -8.83
N ALA A 357 -12.28 -16.71 -9.14
CA ALA A 357 -11.86 -16.95 -10.53
C ALA A 357 -12.84 -17.87 -11.26
N ILE A 358 -13.24 -18.99 -10.64
CA ILE A 358 -14.22 -19.92 -11.21
C ILE A 358 -15.57 -19.24 -11.42
N THR A 359 -16.07 -18.54 -10.39
CA THR A 359 -17.39 -17.90 -10.41
C THR A 359 -17.48 -16.82 -11.49
N ILE A 360 -16.54 -15.88 -11.51
CA ILE A 360 -16.55 -14.76 -12.45
C ILE A 360 -16.29 -15.24 -13.89
N ASN A 361 -15.36 -16.17 -14.11
CA ASN A 361 -15.16 -16.69 -15.46
C ASN A 361 -16.38 -17.48 -15.95
N GLY A 362 -17.06 -18.21 -15.07
CA GLY A 362 -18.35 -18.86 -15.39
C GLY A 362 -19.40 -17.84 -15.85
N LEU A 363 -19.58 -16.75 -15.10
CA LEU A 363 -20.49 -15.66 -15.47
C LEU A 363 -20.08 -14.94 -16.76
N ALA A 364 -18.78 -14.71 -16.97
CA ALA A 364 -18.26 -14.05 -18.16
C ALA A 364 -18.44 -14.91 -19.43
N VAL A 365 -18.22 -16.23 -19.34
CA VAL A 365 -18.48 -17.15 -20.46
C VAL A 365 -19.97 -17.30 -20.72
N TRP A 366 -20.81 -17.36 -19.68
CA TRP A 366 -22.26 -17.46 -19.80
C TRP A 366 -22.89 -16.22 -20.45
N SER A 367 -22.45 -15.02 -20.03
CA SER A 367 -22.91 -13.74 -20.61
C SER A 367 -22.48 -13.54 -22.06
N TYR A 368 -21.45 -14.26 -22.54
CA TYR A 368 -20.99 -14.16 -23.92
C TYR A 368 -21.99 -14.80 -24.90
N ARG A 369 -22.79 -13.94 -25.54
CA ARG A 369 -23.73 -14.33 -26.60
C ARG A 369 -22.98 -14.41 -27.93
N LYS A 370 -22.84 -15.64 -28.46
CA LYS A 370 -22.55 -15.85 -29.88
C LYS A 370 -23.91 -15.92 -30.56
N THR A 371 -24.27 -14.90 -31.33
CA THR A 371 -25.36 -14.99 -32.29
C THR A 371 -24.92 -16.00 -33.35
N ASN A 372 -25.65 -17.11 -33.43
CA ASN A 372 -25.54 -18.07 -34.54
C ASN A 372 -26.47 -17.62 -35.66
#